data_AF-A0A6H5HZ95-F1
#
_entry.id   AF-A0A6H5HZ95-F1
#
_cell.length_a   1.000
_cell.length_b   1.000
_cell.length_c   1.000
_cell.angle_alpha   90.00
_cell.angle_beta   90.00
_cell.angle_gamma   90.00
#
_symmetry.space_group_name_H-M   'P 1'
#
loop_
_entity.id
_entity.type
_entity.pdbx_description
1 polymer ?
#
loop_
_entity_poly.entity_id
_entity_poly.type
_entity_poly.pdbx_seq_one_letter_code
_entity_poly.pdbx_strand_id
1 'polypeptide(L)'
;MQQQVSIWCAQLISCLLAAAANAQDEYFRQPEKIVKASNEVGERLGNYAFTYETEGGILQSEVGQRKHQGTEDEAQLIQGSVQYNAPDGTPVALSWTADEFGTQVRGTHLPTPPPIPPAIARALEWLAKQPSTTEQPEVEQKPYKAQEDTFAKPIVVKKQTFTKPLGLNKSQRF
;
A
#
# COMPACT_ATOMS: atom_id res chain seq x y z
N MET A 1 -15.42 -52.08 47.07
CA MET A 1 -15.43 -51.67 45.65
C MET A 1 -15.89 -50.22 45.45
N GLN A 2 -16.89 -49.71 46.18
CA GLN A 2 -17.42 -48.34 46.04
C GLN A 2 -16.38 -47.20 46.27
N GLN A 3 -15.48 -47.32 47.26
CA GLN A 3 -14.47 -46.29 47.54
C GLN A 3 -13.35 -46.17 46.50
N GLN A 4 -13.02 -47.25 45.78
CA GLN A 4 -11.98 -47.20 44.76
C GLN A 4 -12.45 -46.35 43.57
N VAL A 5 -13.67 -46.57 43.08
CA VAL A 5 -14.24 -45.86 41.91
C VAL A 5 -14.31 -44.34 42.13
N SER A 6 -14.62 -43.88 43.35
CA SER A 6 -14.66 -42.45 43.66
C SER A 6 -13.28 -41.78 43.60
N ILE A 7 -12.21 -42.51 43.95
CA ILE A 7 -10.84 -41.99 43.92
C ILE A 7 -10.35 -41.87 42.48
N TRP A 8 -10.65 -42.87 41.63
CA TRP A 8 -10.31 -42.82 40.20
C TRP A 8 -11.07 -41.71 39.45
N CYS A 9 -12.36 -41.49 39.76
CA CYS A 9 -13.12 -40.38 39.19
C CYS A 9 -12.59 -39.01 39.64
N ALA A 10 -12.25 -38.84 40.92
CA ALA A 10 -11.71 -37.58 41.43
C ALA A 10 -10.36 -37.22 40.78
N GLN A 11 -9.49 -38.21 40.52
CA GLN A 11 -8.22 -37.99 39.83
C GLN A 11 -8.40 -37.65 38.34
N LEU A 12 -9.33 -38.32 37.65
CA LEU A 12 -9.65 -37.99 36.26
C LEU A 12 -10.25 -36.59 36.12
N ILE A 13 -11.13 -36.20 37.04
CA ILE A 13 -11.72 -34.85 37.07
C ILE A 13 -10.63 -33.80 37.37
N SER A 14 -9.70 -34.07 38.28
CA SER A 14 -8.57 -33.20 38.57
C SER A 14 -7.63 -33.01 37.36
N CYS A 15 -7.34 -34.08 36.61
CA CYS A 15 -6.52 -33.99 35.39
C CYS A 15 -7.23 -33.20 34.28
N LEU A 16 -8.54 -33.37 34.11
CA LEU A 16 -9.30 -32.59 33.13
C LEU A 16 -9.34 -31.10 33.48
N LEU A 17 -9.47 -30.77 34.77
CA LEU A 17 -9.48 -29.37 35.23
C LEU A 17 -8.11 -28.70 35.05
N ALA A 18 -7.02 -29.43 35.29
CA ALA A 18 -5.67 -28.94 35.06
C ALA A 18 -5.36 -28.74 33.56
N ALA A 19 -5.85 -29.61 32.68
CA ALA A 19 -5.69 -29.45 31.23
C ALA A 19 -6.46 -28.23 30.68
N ALA A 20 -7.66 -27.96 31.20
CA ALA A 20 -8.46 -26.81 30.78
C ALA A 20 -7.85 -25.46 31.22
N ALA A 21 -7.15 -25.43 32.35
CA ALA A 21 -6.51 -24.21 32.86
C ALA A 21 -5.31 -23.76 32.00
N ASN A 22 -4.59 -24.68 31.35
CA ASN A 22 -3.41 -24.36 30.55
C ASN A 22 -3.73 -23.93 29.11
N ALA A 23 -5.00 -23.98 28.67
CA ALA A 23 -5.39 -23.68 27.29
C ALA A 23 -5.80 -22.20 27.07
N GLN A 24 -5.73 -21.36 28.10
CA GLN A 24 -6.39 -20.04 28.11
C GLN A 24 -5.42 -18.86 27.88
N ASP A 25 -4.12 -19.09 27.75
CA ASP A 25 -3.11 -18.02 27.88
C ASP A 25 -2.51 -17.49 26.55
N GLU A 26 -2.90 -17.98 25.37
CA GLU A 26 -2.21 -17.61 24.12
C GLU A 26 -2.45 -16.17 23.62
N TYR A 27 -3.48 -15.46 24.12
CA TYR A 27 -3.84 -14.13 23.61
C TYR A 27 -3.30 -12.96 24.45
N PHE A 28 -2.90 -13.19 25.70
CA PHE A 28 -2.35 -12.17 26.59
C PHE A 28 -0.83 -12.40 26.80
N ARG A 29 -0.07 -12.39 25.70
CA ARG A 29 1.40 -12.28 25.82
C ARG A 29 1.76 -10.94 26.47
N GLN A 30 2.78 -10.94 27.33
CA GLN A 30 3.40 -9.70 27.76
C GLN A 30 3.90 -8.92 26.52
N PRO A 31 3.76 -7.59 26.49
CA PRO A 31 4.18 -6.79 25.35
C PRO A 31 5.67 -7.00 25.10
N GLU A 32 6.02 -7.38 23.88
CA GLU A 32 7.41 -7.62 23.49
C GLU A 32 8.20 -6.31 23.50
N LYS A 33 9.48 -6.41 23.86
CA LYS A 33 10.37 -5.26 23.87
C LYS A 33 10.70 -4.84 22.43
N ILE A 34 10.74 -3.53 22.21
CA ILE A 34 11.27 -2.94 20.97
C ILE A 34 12.81 -3.01 21.01
N VAL A 35 13.39 -3.61 19.97
CA VAL A 35 14.83 -3.75 19.78
C VAL A 35 15.38 -2.58 18.97
N LYS A 36 14.66 -2.19 17.92
CA LYS A 36 15.01 -1.01 17.09
C LYS A 36 13.76 -0.22 16.75
N ALA A 37 13.90 1.10 16.68
CA ALA A 37 12.88 1.99 16.16
C ALA A 37 13.55 3.19 15.49
N SER A 38 12.99 3.62 14.36
CA SER A 38 13.29 4.90 13.72
C SER A 38 11.97 5.63 13.46
N ASN A 39 11.96 6.94 13.67
CA ASN A 39 10.83 7.79 13.34
C ASN A 39 11.38 9.10 12.75
N GLU A 40 11.02 9.35 11.51
CA GLU A 40 11.43 10.48 10.73
C GLU A 40 10.18 11.27 10.35
N VAL A 41 10.16 12.54 10.75
CA VAL A 41 9.12 13.48 10.35
C VAL A 41 9.73 14.40 9.31
N GLY A 42 9.15 14.40 8.11
CA GLY A 42 9.63 15.25 7.02
C GLY A 42 9.38 16.73 7.28
N GLU A 43 10.16 17.59 6.62
CA GLU A 43 10.06 19.05 6.75
C GLU A 43 8.66 19.60 6.40
N ARG A 44 7.94 18.90 5.52
CA ARG A 44 6.56 19.20 5.15
C ARG A 44 5.64 18.41 6.09
N LEU A 45 4.72 19.08 6.80
CA LEU A 45 3.77 18.58 7.84
C LEU A 45 2.81 17.43 7.42
N GLY A 46 3.26 16.47 6.63
CA GLY A 46 2.51 15.29 6.18
C GLY A 46 3.39 14.22 5.53
N ASN A 47 4.71 14.44 5.45
CA ASN A 47 5.65 13.38 5.13
C ASN A 47 6.16 12.78 6.44
N TYR A 48 6.14 11.46 6.55
CA TYR A 48 6.72 10.75 7.68
C TYR A 48 7.24 9.38 7.23
N ALA A 49 8.17 8.82 7.98
CA ALA A 49 8.59 7.44 7.84
C ALA A 49 8.85 6.88 9.24
N PHE A 50 8.41 5.67 9.50
CA PHE A 50 8.79 4.97 10.72
C PHE A 50 9.11 3.51 10.43
N THR A 51 9.98 2.97 11.26
CA THR A 51 10.30 1.55 11.29
C THR A 51 10.43 1.09 12.74
N TYR A 52 10.03 -0.14 13.04
CA TYR A 52 10.33 -0.74 14.33
C TYR A 52 10.48 -2.26 14.23
N GLU A 53 11.26 -2.80 15.16
CA GLU A 53 11.58 -4.22 15.30
C GLU A 53 11.34 -4.63 16.76
N THR A 54 10.55 -5.69 16.99
CA THR A 54 10.36 -6.30 18.31
C THR A 54 11.29 -7.49 18.51
N GLU A 55 11.52 -7.85 19.77
CA GLU A 55 12.32 -9.02 20.13
C GLU A 55 11.72 -10.35 19.63
N GLY A 56 10.38 -10.44 19.53
CA GLY A 56 9.71 -11.59 18.93
C GLY A 56 9.69 -11.61 17.40
N GLY A 57 10.45 -10.72 16.75
CA GLY A 57 10.64 -10.73 15.30
C GLY A 57 9.52 -10.05 14.51
N ILE A 58 8.74 -9.15 15.13
CA ILE A 58 7.83 -8.28 14.39
C ILE A 58 8.65 -7.17 13.75
N LEU A 59 8.57 -7.05 12.44
CA LEU A 59 9.19 -5.99 11.66
C LEU A 59 8.10 -5.16 11.01
N GLN A 60 8.03 -3.87 11.33
CA GLN A 60 7.09 -2.94 10.69
C GLN A 60 7.81 -1.76 10.08
N SER A 61 7.37 -1.34 8.90
CA SER A 61 7.80 -0.13 8.21
C SER A 61 6.61 0.55 7.58
N GLU A 62 6.55 1.89 7.68
CA GLU A 62 5.55 2.69 6.99
C GLU A 62 6.15 4.03 6.56
N VAL A 63 5.73 4.50 5.39
CA VAL A 63 6.02 5.82 4.86
C VAL A 63 4.72 6.49 4.44
N GLY A 64 4.55 7.73 4.87
CA GLY A 64 3.46 8.59 4.43
C GLY A 64 4.01 9.78 3.65
N GLN A 65 3.40 10.10 2.53
CA GLN A 65 3.74 11.24 1.69
C GLN A 65 2.48 11.93 1.18
N ARG A 66 2.58 13.24 0.95
CA ARG A 66 1.48 14.02 0.37
C ARG A 66 1.66 14.24 -1.11
N LYS A 67 0.63 13.95 -1.89
CA LYS A 67 0.55 14.17 -3.34
C LYS A 67 -0.24 15.44 -3.64
N HIS A 68 0.15 16.13 -4.72
CA HIS A 68 -0.50 17.33 -5.26
C HIS A 68 -0.79 18.43 -4.21
N GLN A 69 0.14 18.71 -3.30
CA GLN A 69 -0.09 19.71 -2.25
C GLN A 69 -0.51 21.06 -2.84
N GLY A 70 -1.60 21.64 -2.31
CA GLY A 70 -2.10 22.94 -2.72
C GLY A 70 -2.95 22.94 -3.99
N THR A 71 -3.39 21.77 -4.47
CA THR A 71 -4.38 21.64 -5.55
C THR A 71 -5.68 21.01 -5.02
N GLU A 72 -6.74 20.99 -5.84
CA GLU A 72 -8.00 20.30 -5.50
C GLU A 72 -7.82 18.77 -5.40
N ASP A 73 -6.76 18.24 -6.03
CA ASP A 73 -6.40 16.82 -6.02
C ASP A 73 -5.40 16.46 -4.89
N GLU A 74 -5.31 17.28 -3.84
CA GLU A 74 -4.42 17.03 -2.70
C GLU A 74 -4.85 15.74 -1.98
N ALA A 75 -3.87 14.85 -1.79
CA ALA A 75 -4.12 13.53 -1.22
C ALA A 75 -2.93 13.00 -0.43
N GLN A 76 -3.21 12.06 0.47
CA GLN A 76 -2.20 11.36 1.25
C GLN A 76 -1.98 9.96 0.67
N LEU A 77 -0.72 9.63 0.38
CA LEU A 77 -0.25 8.29 0.06
C LEU A 77 0.42 7.69 1.29
N ILE A 78 -0.08 6.55 1.77
CA ILE A 78 0.52 5.80 2.87
C ILE A 78 0.86 4.40 2.36
N GLN A 79 2.11 4.00 2.53
CA GLN A 79 2.59 2.69 2.15
C GLN A 79 3.33 2.06 3.31
N GLY A 80 3.01 0.80 3.61
CA GLY A 80 3.67 0.12 4.69
C GLY A 80 3.67 -1.39 4.54
N SER A 81 4.41 -2.01 5.44
CA SER A 81 4.53 -3.45 5.54
C SER A 81 4.74 -3.88 6.99
N VAL A 82 4.23 -5.07 7.31
CA VAL A 82 4.48 -5.74 8.58
C VAL A 82 4.79 -7.21 8.30
N GLN A 83 5.78 -7.73 9.00
CA GLN A 83 6.15 -9.13 9.02
C GLN A 83 6.17 -9.63 10.46
N TYR A 84 5.62 -10.81 10.71
CA TYR A 84 5.65 -11.48 12.00
C TYR A 84 5.52 -12.99 11.81
N ASN A 85 5.86 -13.76 12.84
CA ASN A 85 5.60 -15.21 12.85
C ASN A 85 4.30 -15.48 13.60
N ALA A 86 3.38 -16.22 12.98
CA ALA A 86 2.17 -16.67 13.65
C ALA A 86 2.51 -17.71 14.76
N PRO A 87 1.59 -17.99 15.70
CA PRO A 87 1.85 -18.93 16.81
C PRO A 87 2.25 -20.34 16.37
N ASP A 88 1.85 -20.74 15.15
CA ASP A 88 2.21 -22.00 14.50
C ASP A 88 3.63 -21.98 13.87
N GLY A 89 4.34 -20.86 13.95
CA GLY A 89 5.65 -20.63 13.32
C GLY A 89 5.58 -20.22 11.86
N THR A 90 4.38 -20.07 11.27
CA THR A 90 4.23 -19.66 9.88
C THR A 90 4.62 -18.19 9.71
N PRO A 91 5.54 -17.84 8.79
CA PRO A 91 5.87 -16.45 8.52
C PRO A 91 4.70 -15.75 7.82
N VAL A 92 4.22 -14.67 8.43
CA VAL A 92 3.16 -13.83 7.90
C VAL A 92 3.76 -12.52 7.42
N ALA A 93 3.43 -12.14 6.19
CA ALA A 93 3.77 -10.84 5.64
C ALA A 93 2.50 -10.15 5.14
N LEU A 94 2.38 -8.86 5.43
CA LEU A 94 1.30 -7.99 4.98
C LEU A 94 1.92 -6.68 4.49
N SER A 95 1.38 -6.15 3.40
CA SER A 95 1.72 -4.86 2.83
C SER A 95 0.44 -4.11 2.48
N TRP A 96 0.48 -2.79 2.56
CA TRP A 96 -0.66 -1.94 2.23
C TRP A 96 -0.24 -0.72 1.43
N THR A 97 -1.17 -0.21 0.64
CA THR A 97 -1.10 1.09 -0.01
C THR A 97 -2.46 1.76 0.18
N ALA A 98 -2.48 2.91 0.81
CA ALA A 98 -3.66 3.75 0.97
C ALA A 98 -3.44 5.03 0.17
N ASP A 99 -4.32 5.28 -0.80
CA ASP A 99 -4.29 6.43 -1.69
C ASP A 99 -5.71 6.98 -1.93
N GLU A 100 -5.87 7.82 -2.96
CA GLU A 100 -7.16 8.42 -3.33
C GLU A 100 -8.23 7.38 -3.69
N PHE A 101 -7.82 6.18 -4.08
CA PHE A 101 -8.69 5.08 -4.50
C PHE A 101 -8.97 4.09 -3.36
N GLY A 102 -8.57 4.43 -2.13
CA GLY A 102 -8.81 3.63 -0.93
C GLY A 102 -7.61 2.78 -0.52
N THR A 103 -7.86 1.73 0.27
CA THR A 103 -6.81 0.89 0.85
C THR A 103 -6.70 -0.45 0.12
N GLN A 104 -5.54 -0.71 -0.44
CA GLN A 104 -5.19 -1.96 -1.09
C GLN A 104 -4.24 -2.73 -0.17
N VAL A 105 -4.64 -3.93 0.25
CA VAL A 105 -3.84 -4.81 1.11
C VAL A 105 -3.39 -6.06 0.35
N ARG A 106 -2.17 -6.52 0.61
CA ARG A 106 -1.63 -7.77 0.06
C ARG A 106 -0.88 -8.50 1.16
N GLY A 107 -1.14 -9.79 1.33
CA GLY A 107 -0.46 -10.57 2.35
C GLY A 107 -0.59 -12.07 2.10
N THR A 108 0.30 -12.84 2.73
CA THR A 108 0.39 -14.30 2.56
C THR A 108 -0.84 -15.05 3.07
N HIS A 109 -1.55 -14.46 4.04
CA HIS A 109 -2.72 -15.03 4.70
C HIS A 109 -4.05 -14.45 4.17
N LEU A 110 -3.99 -13.52 3.21
CA LEU A 110 -5.20 -12.92 2.65
C LEU A 110 -5.81 -13.83 1.59
N PRO A 111 -7.15 -13.89 1.48
CA PRO A 111 -7.82 -14.64 0.44
C PRO A 111 -7.41 -14.10 -0.93
N THR A 112 -6.85 -14.97 -1.76
CA THR A 112 -6.56 -14.62 -3.16
C THR A 112 -7.82 -14.77 -4.01
N PRO A 113 -8.07 -13.86 -4.97
CA PRO A 113 -9.16 -14.03 -5.91
C PRO A 113 -8.99 -15.35 -6.69
N PRO A 114 -10.10 -15.98 -7.12
CA PRO A 114 -10.03 -17.21 -7.89
C PRO A 114 -9.22 -17.01 -9.18
N PRO A 115 -8.58 -18.07 -9.71
CA PRO A 115 -7.82 -17.99 -10.95
C PRO A 115 -8.71 -17.53 -12.11
N ILE A 116 -8.09 -16.86 -13.08
CA ILE A 116 -8.79 -16.35 -14.27
C ILE A 116 -9.49 -17.52 -14.99
N PRO A 117 -10.80 -17.40 -15.29
CA PRO A 117 -11.53 -18.42 -16.05
C PRO A 117 -10.85 -18.78 -17.37
N PRO A 118 -10.85 -20.06 -17.79
CA PRO A 118 -10.13 -20.53 -18.97
C PRO A 118 -10.61 -19.86 -20.27
N ALA A 119 -11.86 -19.42 -20.33
CA ALA A 119 -12.37 -18.67 -21.48
C ALA A 119 -11.68 -17.30 -21.65
N ILE A 120 -11.43 -16.58 -20.55
CA ILE A 120 -10.75 -15.29 -20.57
C ILE A 120 -9.26 -15.49 -20.90
N ALA A 121 -8.63 -16.52 -20.34
CA ALA A 121 -7.26 -16.88 -20.70
C ALA A 121 -7.11 -17.14 -22.21
N ARG A 122 -8.01 -17.94 -22.80
CA ARG A 122 -8.03 -18.17 -24.25
C ARG A 122 -8.28 -16.90 -25.06
N ALA A 123 -9.16 -16.02 -24.59
CA ALA A 123 -9.43 -14.75 -25.26
C ALA A 123 -8.20 -13.83 -25.25
N LEU A 124 -7.50 -13.71 -24.11
CA LEU A 124 -6.24 -12.97 -24.02
C LEU A 124 -5.16 -13.55 -24.92
N GLU A 125 -5.07 -14.87 -25.01
CA GLU A 125 -4.11 -15.55 -25.87
C GLU A 125 -4.42 -15.37 -27.37
N TRP A 126 -5.71 -15.32 -27.72
CA TRP A 126 -6.15 -14.99 -29.08
C TRP A 126 -5.87 -13.52 -29.43
N LEU A 127 -6.17 -12.59 -28.51
CA LEU A 127 -5.85 -11.16 -28.66
C LEU A 127 -4.35 -10.94 -28.83
N ALA A 128 -3.52 -11.64 -28.04
CA ALA A 128 -2.06 -11.54 -28.14
C ALA A 128 -1.49 -12.08 -29.47
N LYS A 129 -2.19 -13.01 -30.13
CA LYS A 129 -1.81 -13.56 -31.44
C LYS A 129 -2.34 -12.73 -32.61
N GLN A 130 -3.24 -11.79 -32.36
CA GLN A 130 -3.70 -10.86 -33.39
C GLN A 130 -2.54 -9.90 -33.74
N PRO A 131 -2.38 -9.52 -35.01
CA PRO A 131 -1.47 -8.43 -35.35
C PRO A 131 -1.90 -7.19 -34.57
N SER A 132 -0.96 -6.51 -33.91
CA SER A 132 -1.25 -5.22 -33.28
C SER A 132 -1.70 -4.25 -34.37
N THR A 133 -3.00 -4.02 -34.48
CA THR A 133 -3.50 -2.89 -35.24
C THR A 133 -3.09 -1.65 -34.47
N THR A 134 -2.04 -0.98 -34.95
CA THR A 134 -1.79 0.42 -34.60
C THR A 134 -2.93 1.22 -35.20
N GLU A 135 -4.08 1.27 -34.54
CA GLU A 135 -5.04 2.35 -34.77
C GLU A 135 -4.38 3.62 -34.22
N GLN A 136 -3.77 4.39 -35.11
CA GLN A 136 -3.65 5.82 -34.86
C GLN A 136 -5.07 6.32 -34.59
N PRO A 137 -5.33 7.07 -33.51
CA PRO A 137 -6.68 7.56 -33.24
C PRO A 137 -7.11 8.43 -34.41
N GLU A 138 -8.01 7.92 -35.24
CA GLU A 138 -8.71 8.71 -36.23
C GLU A 138 -9.64 9.63 -35.44
N VAL A 139 -9.20 10.87 -35.26
CA VAL A 139 -10.02 11.92 -34.67
C VAL A 139 -11.19 12.16 -35.63
N GLU A 140 -12.32 11.49 -35.37
CA GLU A 140 -13.57 11.76 -36.06
C GLU A 140 -14.04 13.17 -35.69
N GLN A 141 -13.69 14.14 -36.53
CA GLN A 141 -14.15 15.53 -36.41
C GLN A 141 -15.64 15.60 -36.71
N LYS A 142 -16.49 15.35 -35.70
CA LYS A 142 -17.88 15.79 -35.75
C LYS A 142 -17.87 17.33 -35.81
N PRO A 143 -18.59 17.96 -36.76
CA PRO A 143 -18.62 19.41 -36.83
C PRO A 143 -19.30 19.93 -35.56
N TYR A 144 -18.48 20.49 -34.66
CA TYR A 144 -18.98 21.23 -33.52
C TYR A 144 -19.75 22.44 -34.05
N LYS A 145 -21.07 22.47 -33.81
CA LYS A 145 -21.84 23.70 -33.95
C LYS A 145 -21.32 24.64 -32.86
N ALA A 146 -20.68 25.72 -33.27
CA ALA A 146 -20.28 26.79 -32.37
C ALA A 146 -21.54 27.33 -31.69
N GLN A 147 -21.73 26.97 -30.42
CA GLN A 147 -22.62 27.70 -29.53
C GLN A 147 -21.75 28.80 -28.92
N GLU A 148 -22.10 30.04 -29.21
CA GLU A 148 -21.42 31.23 -28.68
C GLU A 148 -21.70 31.35 -27.18
N ASP A 149 -20.99 30.57 -26.37
CA ASP A 149 -20.96 30.79 -24.92
C ASP A 149 -19.91 31.85 -24.58
N THR A 150 -20.41 32.89 -23.95
CA THR A 150 -19.87 34.23 -23.79
C THR A 150 -18.79 34.33 -22.72
N PHE A 151 -17.55 33.86 -22.99
CA PHE A 151 -16.39 34.22 -22.16
C PHE A 151 -15.15 34.53 -23.00
N ALA A 152 -15.26 35.53 -23.87
CA ALA A 152 -14.13 36.10 -24.59
C ALA A 152 -13.28 36.98 -23.65
N LYS A 153 -12.11 36.47 -23.25
CA LYS A 153 -10.84 37.23 -23.08
C LYS A 153 -9.68 36.24 -22.87
N PRO A 154 -8.85 35.95 -23.88
CA PRO A 154 -7.68 35.08 -23.71
C PRO A 154 -6.51 35.81 -23.05
N ILE A 155 -5.92 35.21 -22.01
CA ILE A 155 -4.62 35.61 -21.45
C ILE A 155 -3.54 35.19 -22.45
N VAL A 156 -2.81 36.16 -23.01
CA VAL A 156 -1.72 35.94 -23.96
C VAL A 156 -0.44 35.56 -23.21
N VAL A 157 -0.04 34.29 -23.27
CA VAL A 157 1.28 33.84 -22.81
C VAL A 157 2.27 33.93 -23.98
N LYS A 158 3.19 34.89 -23.94
CA LYS A 158 4.30 34.99 -24.90
C LYS A 158 5.37 33.95 -24.57
N LYS A 159 5.59 32.97 -25.46
CA LYS A 159 6.66 31.97 -25.35
C LYS A 159 8.02 32.65 -25.58
N GLN A 160 8.91 32.61 -24.58
CA GLN A 160 10.30 33.00 -24.72
C GLN A 160 11.13 31.83 -25.25
N THR A 161 11.58 31.91 -26.50
CA THR A 161 12.53 30.98 -27.10
C THR A 161 13.96 31.42 -26.82
N PHE A 162 14.71 30.57 -26.12
CA PHE A 162 16.13 30.75 -25.85
C PHE A 162 16.95 30.12 -26.99
N THR A 163 17.66 30.94 -27.78
CA THR A 163 18.61 30.44 -28.78
C THR A 163 19.83 31.38 -28.96
N LYS A 164 20.92 31.06 -28.22
CA LYS A 164 22.37 31.13 -28.60
C LYS A 164 23.07 32.50 -28.85
N PRO A 165 24.42 32.58 -28.75
CA PRO A 165 25.35 32.31 -27.64
C PRO A 165 26.16 33.55 -27.17
N LEU A 166 27.01 33.35 -26.14
CA LEU A 166 27.95 34.32 -25.56
C LEU A 166 28.77 35.12 -26.60
N GLY A 167 28.69 36.45 -26.50
CA GLY A 167 29.69 37.37 -27.04
C GLY A 167 30.37 38.14 -25.91
N LEU A 168 31.68 37.91 -25.71
CA LEU A 168 32.53 38.76 -24.87
C LEU A 168 32.52 40.20 -25.43
N ASN A 169 32.30 41.21 -24.59
CA ASN A 169 32.73 42.58 -24.89
C ASN A 169 33.52 43.19 -23.72
N LYS A 170 34.77 43.52 -24.05
CA LYS A 170 35.74 44.27 -23.26
C LYS A 170 35.36 45.76 -23.28
N SER A 171 34.71 46.27 -22.24
CA SER A 171 34.83 47.69 -21.87
C SER A 171 34.07 47.97 -20.58
N GLN A 172 34.77 47.94 -19.44
CA GLN A 172 34.49 48.83 -18.32
C GLN A 172 35.84 49.19 -17.69
N ARG A 173 36.43 50.29 -18.18
CA ARG A 173 37.29 51.15 -17.36
C ARG A 173 36.33 52.02 -16.56
N PHE A 174 36.52 52.08 -15.24
CA PHE A 174 36.66 53.26 -14.38
C PHE A 174 36.53 52.78 -12.93
#